data_AF-A0A7W1STP4-F1
#
_entry.id   AF-A0A7W1STP4-F1
#
_cell.length_a   1.000
_cell.length_b   1.000
_cell.length_c   1.000
_cell.angle_alpha   90.00
_cell.angle_beta   90.00
_cell.angle_gamma   90.00
#
_symmetry.space_group_name_H-M   'P 1'
#
loop_
_entity.id
_entity.type
_entity.pdbx_description
1 polymer ?
#
loop_
_entity_poly.entity_id
_entity_poly.type
_entity_poly.pdbx_seq_one_letter_code
_entity_poly.pdbx_strand_id
1 'polypeptide(L)'
;VPVRVDSGLLLEPVVDLDERGLLIDAVGTYLVGTRRLYDWADGRGVLRPLEYTHDSNRLASSDPARLIAVNTAVEIDVAGQVNVEGTADAVVGGVGGHPDYAEGGTRSRDGLSVVAVASRHRGSSTLVERLSRPVTTASHDVEVVVTERGSVDLRGLDRSERSAALRSLWA
;
A
#
# COMPACT_ATOMS: atom_id res chain seq x y z
N VAL A 1 5.05 -6.10 -18.83
CA VAL A 1 5.41 -4.66 -18.80
C VAL A 1 6.40 -4.50 -17.66
N PRO A 2 7.64 -4.03 -17.92
CA PRO A 2 8.61 -3.76 -16.87
C PRO A 2 8.14 -2.63 -15.92
N VAL A 3 8.56 -2.67 -14.65
CA VAL A 3 8.12 -1.75 -13.58
C VAL A 3 9.30 -1.11 -12.87
N ARG A 4 9.09 0.08 -12.31
CA ARG A 4 9.96 0.65 -11.27
C ARG A 4 9.36 0.34 -9.91
N VAL A 5 10.21 0.03 -8.93
CA VAL A 5 9.79 -0.25 -7.55
C VAL A 5 10.25 0.88 -6.64
N ASP A 6 9.31 1.53 -5.98
CA ASP A 6 9.55 2.55 -4.96
C ASP A 6 8.88 2.06 -3.67
N SER A 7 9.68 1.72 -2.65
CA SER A 7 9.14 1.11 -1.44
C SER A 7 10.00 1.40 -0.23
N GLY A 8 9.39 1.64 0.93
CA GLY A 8 10.14 1.73 2.19
C GLY A 8 10.90 0.44 2.51
N LEU A 9 10.39 -0.72 2.08
CA LEU A 9 10.96 -2.03 2.34
C LEU A 9 11.08 -2.85 1.04
N LEU A 10 12.31 -3.16 0.64
CA LEU A 10 12.54 -4.10 -0.45
C LEU A 10 12.60 -5.54 0.08
N LEU A 11 11.92 -6.43 -0.62
CA LEU A 11 11.80 -7.86 -0.33
C LEU A 11 12.34 -8.68 -1.51
N GLU A 12 12.59 -9.97 -1.28
CA GLU A 12 13.02 -10.93 -2.32
C GLU A 12 12.30 -10.84 -3.68
N PRO A 13 10.98 -10.59 -3.77
CA PRO A 13 10.30 -10.47 -5.07
C PRO A 13 10.86 -9.39 -6.02
N VAL A 14 11.60 -8.40 -5.51
CA VAL A 14 12.29 -7.43 -6.39
C VAL A 14 13.38 -8.11 -7.23
N VAL A 15 14.05 -9.12 -6.66
CA VAL A 15 15.06 -9.94 -7.36
C VAL A 15 14.38 -10.79 -8.43
N ASP A 16 13.22 -11.37 -8.12
CA ASP A 16 12.43 -12.15 -9.08
C ASP A 16 12.00 -11.30 -10.30
N LEU A 17 11.68 -10.02 -10.08
CA LEU A 17 11.38 -9.08 -11.16
C LEU A 17 12.62 -8.81 -12.03
N ASP A 18 13.79 -8.61 -11.41
CA ASP A 18 15.05 -8.34 -12.12
C ASP A 18 15.48 -9.53 -12.97
N GLU A 19 15.49 -10.74 -12.40
CA GLU A 19 15.86 -11.98 -13.09
C GLU A 19 14.95 -12.27 -14.29
N ARG A 20 13.69 -11.80 -14.25
CA ARG A 20 12.72 -11.93 -15.35
C ARG A 20 12.80 -10.80 -16.38
N GLY A 21 13.71 -9.83 -16.22
CA GLY A 21 13.80 -8.64 -17.07
C GLY A 21 12.58 -7.72 -16.95
N LEU A 22 11.88 -7.77 -15.80
CA LEU A 22 10.67 -6.99 -15.51
C LEU A 22 10.94 -5.83 -14.56
N LEU A 23 12.16 -5.67 -14.04
CA LEU A 23 12.56 -4.54 -13.23
C LEU A 23 13.30 -3.50 -14.08
N ILE A 24 12.85 -2.25 -14.00
CA ILE A 24 13.55 -1.09 -14.59
C ILE A 24 14.54 -0.52 -13.58
N ASP A 25 14.08 -0.28 -12.35
CA ASP A 25 14.86 0.25 -11.23
C ASP A 25 14.14 -0.03 -9.91
N ALA A 26 14.87 0.01 -8.79
CA ALA A 26 14.34 -0.16 -7.45
C ALA A 26 14.98 0.81 -6.46
N VAL A 27 14.15 1.39 -5.60
CA VAL A 27 14.59 2.19 -4.46
C VAL A 27 13.87 1.76 -3.19
N GLY A 28 14.60 1.73 -2.06
CA GLY A 28 13.99 1.60 -0.76
C GLY A 28 14.86 1.99 0.43
N THR A 29 14.31 1.88 1.64
CA THR A 29 15.00 2.31 2.87
C THR A 29 15.81 1.18 3.49
N TYR A 30 15.24 -0.02 3.54
CA TYR A 30 15.87 -1.20 4.09
C TYR A 30 15.47 -2.46 3.33
N LEU A 31 16.24 -3.53 3.54
CA LEU A 31 16.09 -4.83 2.89
C LEU A 31 15.69 -5.88 3.92
N VAL A 32 14.64 -6.66 3.65
CA VAL A 32 14.29 -7.84 4.47
C VAL A 32 14.16 -9.04 3.54
N GLY A 33 15.03 -10.02 3.74
CA GLY A 33 15.09 -11.18 2.87
C GLY A 33 16.23 -12.10 3.24
N THR A 34 16.69 -12.87 2.26
CA THR A 34 17.81 -13.77 2.42
C THR A 34 19.08 -13.13 1.86
N ARG A 35 20.18 -13.89 1.90
CA ARG A 35 21.43 -13.52 1.25
C ARG A 35 21.26 -13.20 -0.24
N ARG A 36 20.31 -13.85 -0.93
CA ARG A 36 20.02 -13.57 -2.35
C ARG A 36 19.65 -12.10 -2.58
N LEU A 37 18.74 -11.54 -1.77
CA LEU A 37 18.40 -10.11 -1.83
C LEU A 37 19.60 -9.20 -1.53
N TYR A 38 20.41 -9.56 -0.53
CA TYR A 38 21.56 -8.75 -0.13
C TYR A 38 22.66 -8.73 -1.20
N ASP A 39 23.01 -9.90 -1.75
CA ASP A 39 23.98 -10.03 -2.84
C ASP A 39 23.46 -9.33 -4.11
N TRP A 40 22.15 -9.37 -4.36
CA TRP A 40 21.52 -8.62 -5.46
C TRP A 40 21.65 -7.11 -5.27
N ALA A 41 21.43 -6.60 -4.06
CA ALA A 41 21.44 -5.17 -3.76
C ALA A 41 22.86 -4.57 -3.68
N ASP A 42 23.87 -5.39 -3.39
CA ASP A 42 25.25 -4.96 -3.21
C ASP A 42 25.78 -4.23 -4.45
N GLY A 43 26.39 -3.06 -4.23
CA GLY A 43 26.90 -2.19 -5.30
C GLY A 43 25.85 -1.52 -6.21
N ARG A 44 24.55 -1.82 -6.09
CA ARG A 44 23.50 -1.25 -6.97
C ARG A 44 22.99 0.12 -6.54
N GLY A 45 23.24 0.53 -5.30
CA GLY A 45 22.78 1.83 -4.79
C GLY A 45 21.26 1.95 -4.67
N VAL A 46 20.55 0.83 -4.43
CA VAL A 46 19.08 0.77 -4.28
C VAL A 46 18.56 1.36 -2.96
N LEU A 47 19.46 1.64 -2.00
CA LEU A 47 19.08 2.17 -0.69
C LEU A 47 19.15 3.69 -0.62
N ARG A 48 18.15 4.30 0.02
CA ARG A 48 18.03 5.74 0.28
C ARG A 48 17.55 5.99 1.71
N PRO A 49 17.84 7.16 2.29
CA PRO A 49 17.38 7.49 3.64
C PRO A 49 15.84 7.59 3.70
N LEU A 50 15.28 7.48 4.90
CA LEU A 50 13.83 7.48 5.13
C LEU A 50 13.18 8.75 4.56
N GLU A 51 13.83 9.89 4.77
CA GLU A 51 13.41 11.22 4.32
C GLU A 51 13.33 11.32 2.79
N TYR A 52 13.96 10.40 2.06
CA TYR A 52 13.83 10.33 0.61
C TYR A 52 12.68 9.40 0.20
N THR A 53 12.63 8.19 0.75
CA THR A 53 11.65 7.17 0.33
C THR A 53 10.24 7.45 0.83
N HIS A 54 10.07 8.27 1.85
CA HIS A 54 8.79 8.62 2.48
C HIS A 54 8.42 10.10 2.32
N ASP A 55 9.15 10.85 1.49
CA ASP A 55 8.74 12.21 1.13
C ASP A 55 7.56 12.14 0.15
N SER A 56 6.36 12.47 0.64
CA SER A 56 5.13 12.43 -0.16
C SER A 56 5.15 13.40 -1.35
N ASN A 57 5.88 14.53 -1.26
CA ASN A 57 6.05 15.43 -2.41
C ASN A 57 6.89 14.77 -3.50
N ARG A 58 7.98 14.09 -3.11
CA ARG A 58 8.82 13.34 -4.04
C ARG A 58 8.08 12.15 -4.64
N LEU A 59 7.32 11.40 -3.84
CA LEU A 59 6.48 10.31 -4.33
C LEU A 59 5.45 10.81 -5.37
N ALA A 60 4.76 11.93 -5.07
CA ALA A 60 3.78 12.53 -5.98
C ALA A 60 4.38 13.11 -7.26
N SER A 61 5.60 13.66 -7.19
CA SER A 61 6.27 14.37 -8.29
C SER A 61 7.37 13.57 -9.01
N SER A 62 7.55 12.30 -8.64
CA SER A 62 8.56 11.39 -9.21
C SER A 62 8.47 11.33 -10.75
N ASP A 63 9.57 11.07 -11.47
CA ASP A 63 9.56 10.95 -12.94
C ASP A 63 9.87 9.49 -13.35
N PRO A 64 8.97 8.79 -14.07
CA PRO A 64 7.66 9.25 -14.51
C PRO A 64 6.67 9.35 -13.36
N ALA A 65 5.83 10.39 -13.43
CA ALA A 65 4.89 10.78 -12.37
C ALA A 65 3.67 9.88 -12.27
N ARG A 66 3.85 8.56 -12.34
CA ARG A 66 2.78 7.56 -12.25
C ARG A 66 3.07 6.58 -11.12
N LEU A 67 2.81 7.00 -9.89
CA LEU A 67 2.90 6.13 -8.73
C LEU A 67 1.57 5.38 -8.53
N ILE A 68 1.62 4.04 -8.64
CA ILE A 68 0.54 3.16 -8.20
C ILE A 68 0.92 2.61 -6.84
N ALA A 69 0.45 3.26 -5.78
CA ALA A 69 0.70 2.85 -4.42
C ALA A 69 -0.22 1.68 -4.06
N VAL A 70 0.37 0.53 -3.72
CA VAL A 70 -0.38 -0.66 -3.32
C VAL A 70 -0.03 -1.00 -1.89
N ASN A 71 -1.01 -0.83 -1.00
CA ASN A 71 -0.88 -1.07 0.42
C ASN A 71 -1.86 -2.16 0.88
N THR A 72 -1.59 -2.76 2.05
CA THR A 72 -2.50 -3.70 2.71
C THR A 72 -3.18 -3.08 3.92
N ALA A 73 -4.25 -3.70 4.42
CA ALA A 73 -4.91 -3.27 5.66
C ALA A 73 -5.06 -4.45 6.63
N VAL A 74 -5.07 -4.15 7.94
CA VAL A 74 -5.57 -5.08 8.96
C VAL A 74 -7.09 -4.94 9.06
N GLU A 75 -7.57 -3.70 9.13
CA GLU A 75 -8.98 -3.35 9.12
C GLU A 75 -9.22 -2.19 8.15
N ILE A 76 -10.35 -2.24 7.47
CA ILE A 76 -10.95 -1.10 6.78
C ILE A 76 -12.34 -0.87 7.36
N ASP A 77 -12.72 0.37 7.65
CA ASP A 77 -14.09 0.65 8.12
C ASP A 77 -15.05 0.98 6.97
N VAL A 78 -16.33 1.10 7.31
CA VAL A 78 -17.40 1.40 6.33
C VAL A 78 -17.34 2.84 5.79
N ALA A 79 -16.55 3.72 6.40
CA ALA A 79 -16.19 5.03 5.84
C ALA A 79 -14.95 4.94 4.92
N GLY A 80 -14.30 3.77 4.87
CA GLY A 80 -13.10 3.47 4.11
C GLY A 80 -11.83 4.04 4.72
N GLN A 81 -11.80 4.28 6.02
CA GLN A 81 -10.57 4.54 6.77
C GLN A 81 -9.81 3.24 6.98
N VAL A 82 -8.49 3.30 7.07
CA VAL A 82 -7.63 2.10 7.20
C VAL A 82 -6.83 2.12 8.49
N ASN A 83 -6.72 0.95 9.11
CA ASN A 83 -5.84 0.64 10.23
C ASN A 83 -4.90 -0.50 9.83
N VAL A 84 -3.60 -0.33 10.12
CA VAL A 84 -2.57 -1.37 9.88
C VAL A 84 -1.84 -1.84 11.14
N GLU A 85 -2.13 -1.25 12.29
CA GLU A 85 -1.40 -1.50 13.53
C GLU A 85 -1.87 -2.79 14.22
N GLY A 86 -3.14 -3.17 14.08
CA GLY A 86 -3.64 -4.42 14.65
C GLY A 86 -5.15 -4.46 14.86
N THR A 87 -5.61 -5.46 15.60
CA THR A 87 -7.02 -5.62 15.99
C THR A 87 -7.22 -5.11 17.42
N ALA A 88 -8.45 -5.23 17.94
CA ALA A 88 -8.72 -4.98 19.35
C ALA A 88 -7.86 -5.87 20.27
N ASP A 89 -7.67 -7.13 19.89
CA ASP A 89 -7.04 -8.15 20.74
C ASP A 89 -5.51 -8.19 20.62
N ALA A 90 -4.95 -7.72 19.50
CA ALA A 90 -3.53 -7.84 19.24
C ALA A 90 -2.97 -6.69 18.40
N VAL A 91 -1.74 -6.28 18.72
CA VAL A 91 -0.90 -5.44 17.87
C VAL A 91 -0.16 -6.35 16.87
N VAL A 92 -0.14 -5.95 15.61
CA VAL A 92 0.45 -6.70 14.50
C VAL A 92 1.65 -5.97 13.91
N GLY A 93 1.60 -4.63 13.82
CA GLY A 93 2.64 -3.86 13.15
C GLY A 93 2.66 -2.38 13.56
N GLY A 94 3.40 -1.59 12.81
CA GLY A 94 3.45 -0.13 12.94
C GLY A 94 2.92 0.56 11.67
N VAL A 95 2.61 1.84 11.79
CA VAL A 95 2.11 2.71 10.70
C VAL A 95 2.99 2.63 9.46
N GLY A 96 4.31 2.68 9.64
CA GLY A 96 5.29 2.70 8.55
C GLY A 96 5.02 3.85 7.57
N GLY A 97 5.32 3.61 6.30
CA GLY A 97 5.06 4.57 5.21
C GLY A 97 3.67 4.53 4.60
N HIS A 98 2.75 3.74 5.16
CA HIS A 98 1.44 3.52 4.55
C HIS A 98 0.72 4.81 4.11
N PRO A 99 0.57 5.83 4.98
CA PRO A 99 -0.05 7.10 4.57
C PRO A 99 0.79 7.87 3.54
N ASP A 100 2.13 7.84 3.63
CA ASP A 100 3.01 8.58 2.72
C ASP A 100 2.86 8.10 1.27
N TYR A 101 2.82 6.78 1.08
CA TYR A 101 2.60 6.18 -0.25
C TYR A 101 1.16 6.35 -0.72
N ALA A 102 0.17 6.28 0.18
CA ALA A 102 -1.22 6.54 -0.18
C ALA A 102 -1.39 7.97 -0.70
N GLU A 103 -0.91 8.98 0.04
CA GLU A 103 -0.90 10.38 -0.39
C GLU A 103 -0.09 10.56 -1.68
N GLY A 104 1.09 9.95 -1.77
CA GLY A 104 1.91 10.00 -2.98
C GLY A 104 1.17 9.47 -4.20
N GLY A 105 0.47 8.35 -4.07
CA GLY A 105 -0.32 7.73 -5.14
C GLY A 105 -1.50 8.59 -5.58
N THR A 106 -2.27 9.14 -4.63
CA THR A 106 -3.44 9.99 -4.94
C THR A 106 -3.06 11.30 -5.62
N ARG A 107 -1.87 11.85 -5.29
CA ARG A 107 -1.39 13.13 -5.83
C ARG A 107 -0.56 12.99 -7.11
N SER A 108 -0.11 11.79 -7.44
CA SER A 108 0.71 11.52 -8.62
C SER A 108 -0.12 11.58 -9.91
N ARG A 109 0.48 12.05 -11.01
CA ARG A 109 -0.23 12.23 -12.28
C ARG A 109 -0.55 10.88 -12.93
N ASP A 110 -1.83 10.57 -13.12
CA ASP A 110 -2.24 9.22 -13.58
C ASP A 110 -1.86 8.11 -12.56
N GLY A 111 -1.56 8.52 -11.31
CA GLY A 111 -1.30 7.66 -10.16
C GLY A 111 -2.58 7.06 -9.56
N LEU A 112 -2.39 6.26 -8.53
CA LEU A 112 -3.50 5.61 -7.83
C LEU A 112 -3.05 5.16 -6.43
N SER A 113 -3.93 5.31 -5.43
CA SER A 113 -3.81 4.65 -4.13
C SER A 113 -4.75 3.44 -4.02
N VAL A 114 -4.16 2.26 -3.83
CA VAL A 114 -4.86 0.98 -3.77
C VAL A 114 -4.67 0.34 -2.40
N VAL A 115 -5.77 -0.09 -1.80
CA VAL A 115 -5.76 -0.93 -0.60
C VAL A 115 -6.21 -2.35 -0.97
N ALA A 116 -5.28 -3.29 -0.92
CA ALA A 116 -5.53 -4.71 -1.11
C ALA A 116 -5.69 -5.40 0.26
N VAL A 117 -6.86 -5.98 0.52
CA VAL A 117 -7.17 -6.61 1.82
C VAL A 117 -8.02 -7.86 1.61
N ALA A 118 -7.67 -8.95 2.30
CA ALA A 118 -8.50 -10.15 2.29
C ALA A 118 -9.84 -9.85 2.97
N SER A 119 -10.97 -10.38 2.49
CA SER A 119 -12.28 -10.06 3.08
C SER A 119 -12.43 -10.62 4.50
N ARG A 120 -11.62 -11.63 4.87
CA ARG A 120 -11.57 -12.18 6.23
C ARG A 120 -10.14 -12.48 6.65
N HIS A 121 -9.86 -12.37 7.94
CA HIS A 121 -8.63 -12.82 8.58
C HIS A 121 -8.96 -13.68 9.80
N ARG A 122 -8.45 -14.92 9.84
CA ARG A 122 -8.69 -15.87 10.95
C ARG A 122 -10.18 -16.04 11.33
N GLY A 123 -11.07 -15.99 10.34
CA GLY A 123 -12.52 -16.13 10.53
C GLY A 123 -13.26 -14.83 10.84
N SER A 124 -12.56 -13.72 11.09
CA SER A 124 -13.15 -12.40 11.32
C SER A 124 -13.20 -11.58 10.04
N SER A 125 -14.24 -10.75 9.88
CA SER A 125 -14.31 -9.76 8.79
C SER A 125 -13.21 -8.71 8.95
N THR A 126 -12.58 -8.31 7.85
CA THR A 126 -11.65 -7.16 7.82
C THR A 126 -12.36 -5.83 7.55
N LEU A 127 -13.59 -5.86 7.01
CA LEU A 127 -14.49 -4.70 7.00
C LEU A 127 -15.20 -4.61 8.35
N VAL A 128 -15.05 -3.47 9.02
CA VAL A 128 -15.59 -3.21 10.36
C VAL A 128 -16.46 -1.95 10.37
N GLU A 129 -17.37 -1.83 11.35
CA GLU A 129 -18.16 -0.60 11.50
C GLU A 129 -17.31 0.56 12.04
N ARG A 130 -16.27 0.25 12.82
CA ARG A 130 -15.30 1.21 13.36
C ARG A 130 -13.96 0.51 13.57
N LEU A 131 -12.88 1.18 13.21
CA LEU A 131 -11.52 0.67 13.43
C LEU A 131 -11.24 0.42 14.91
N SER A 132 -10.55 -0.68 15.20
CA SER A 132 -10.15 -1.08 16.56
C SER A 132 -8.94 -0.30 17.08
N ARG A 133 -8.22 0.39 16.19
CA ARG A 133 -7.02 1.19 16.46
C ARG A 133 -7.16 2.57 15.79
N PRO A 134 -6.25 3.53 16.06
CA PRO A 134 -6.24 4.81 15.35
C PRO A 134 -6.25 4.64 13.82
N VAL A 135 -6.77 5.65 13.14
CA VAL A 135 -6.73 5.72 11.68
C VAL A 135 -5.27 5.88 11.27
N THR A 136 -4.77 4.93 10.49
CA THR A 136 -3.44 4.99 9.85
C THR A 136 -3.51 5.83 8.58
N THR A 137 -4.50 5.53 7.72
CA THR A 137 -4.68 6.18 6.42
C THR A 137 -6.11 6.67 6.30
N ALA A 138 -6.24 7.98 6.03
CA ALA A 138 -7.53 8.64 5.96
C ALA A 138 -8.33 8.16 4.75
N SER A 139 -9.66 8.21 4.86
CA SER A 139 -10.54 7.67 3.82
C SER A 139 -10.38 8.34 2.45
N HIS A 140 -9.92 9.59 2.40
CA HIS A 140 -9.73 10.32 1.14
C HIS A 140 -8.46 9.88 0.39
N ASP A 141 -7.50 9.26 1.07
CA ASP A 141 -6.29 8.71 0.45
C ASP A 141 -6.46 7.25 0.03
N VAL A 142 -7.66 6.70 0.15
CA VAL A 142 -8.00 5.32 -0.27
C VAL A 142 -8.95 5.40 -1.46
N GLU A 143 -8.39 5.24 -2.66
CA GLU A 143 -9.11 5.41 -3.92
C GLU A 143 -9.72 4.11 -4.43
N VAL A 144 -8.94 3.02 -4.48
CA VAL A 144 -9.41 1.70 -4.93
C VAL A 144 -9.21 0.68 -3.83
N VAL A 145 -10.22 -0.14 -3.58
CA VAL A 145 -10.14 -1.26 -2.64
C VAL A 145 -10.28 -2.56 -3.41
N VAL A 146 -9.39 -3.50 -3.13
CA VAL A 146 -9.33 -4.82 -3.76
C VAL A 146 -9.42 -5.90 -2.69
N THR A 147 -10.29 -6.88 -2.90
CA THR A 147 -10.35 -8.11 -2.12
C THR A 147 -10.25 -9.31 -3.07
N GLU A 148 -10.24 -10.53 -2.53
CA GLU A 148 -10.36 -11.74 -3.33
C GLU A 148 -11.71 -11.86 -4.07
N ARG A 149 -12.69 -11.00 -3.76
CA ARG A 149 -14.03 -10.99 -4.37
C ARG A 149 -14.19 -9.99 -5.51
N GLY A 150 -13.21 -9.10 -5.71
CA GLY A 150 -13.26 -8.07 -6.73
C GLY A 150 -12.64 -6.76 -6.25
N SER A 151 -12.98 -5.67 -6.94
CA SER A 151 -12.48 -4.34 -6.63
C SER A 151 -13.57 -3.28 -6.79
N VAL A 152 -13.49 -2.22 -5.99
CA VAL A 152 -14.33 -1.02 -6.13
C VAL A 152 -13.46 0.21 -6.22
N ASP A 153 -13.88 1.15 -7.07
CA ASP A 153 -13.33 2.49 -7.16
C ASP A 153 -14.21 3.42 -6.33
N LEU A 154 -13.60 4.09 -5.36
CA LEU A 154 -14.28 4.94 -4.38
C LEU A 154 -14.12 6.42 -4.70
N ARG A 155 -13.41 6.76 -5.79
CA ARG A 155 -13.20 8.16 -6.20
C ARG A 155 -14.52 8.76 -6.65
N GLY A 156 -14.78 9.98 -6.19
CA GLY A 156 -16.01 10.72 -6.53
C GLY A 156 -17.28 10.24 -5.83
N LEU A 157 -17.22 9.15 -5.07
CA LEU A 157 -18.35 8.65 -4.29
C LEU A 157 -18.57 9.48 -3.03
N ASP A 158 -19.84 9.69 -2.66
CA ASP A 158 -20.17 10.23 -1.34
C ASP A 158 -20.03 9.17 -0.22
N ARG A 159 -20.28 9.57 1.04
CA ARG A 159 -20.13 8.66 2.19
C ARG A 159 -21.05 7.44 2.14
N SER A 160 -22.28 7.61 1.63
CA SER A 160 -23.27 6.54 1.54
C SER A 160 -22.91 5.57 0.41
N GLU A 161 -22.57 6.10 -0.75
CA GLU A 161 -22.11 5.34 -1.91
C GLU A 161 -20.83 4.56 -1.60
N ARG A 162 -19.86 5.20 -0.93
CA ARG A 162 -18.62 4.56 -0.50
C ARG A 162 -18.88 3.38 0.45
N SER A 163 -19.75 3.57 1.43
CA SER A 163 -20.14 2.49 2.36
C SER A 163 -20.81 1.33 1.63
N ALA A 164 -21.72 1.61 0.69
CA ALA A 164 -22.38 0.59 -0.11
C ALA A 164 -21.39 -0.18 -1.02
N ALA A 165 -20.49 0.55 -1.70
CA ALA A 165 -19.45 -0.03 -2.54
C ALA A 165 -18.52 -0.94 -1.74
N LEU A 166 -18.03 -0.47 -0.58
CA LEU A 166 -17.21 -1.31 0.31
C LEU A 166 -17.96 -2.56 0.76
N ARG A 167 -19.19 -2.44 1.26
CA ARG A 167 -19.97 -3.60 1.72
C ARG A 167 -20.20 -4.63 0.61
N SER A 168 -20.31 -4.21 -0.65
CA SER A 168 -20.45 -5.13 -1.79
C SER A 168 -19.25 -6.07 -1.98
N LEU A 169 -18.06 -5.69 -1.50
CA LEU A 169 -16.87 -6.56 -1.53
C LEU A 169 -16.78 -7.55 -0.36
N TRP A 170 -17.69 -7.46 0.62
CA TRP A 170 -17.77 -8.36 1.80
C TRP A 170 -19.09 -9.12 1.89
N ALA A 171 -20.02 -8.88 0.96
CA ALA A 171 -21.29 -9.60 0.81
C ALA A 171 -21.07 -11.05 0.35
#